data_AF-E5VG96-F1
#
_entry.id   AF-E5VG96-F1
#
_cell.length_a   1.000
_cell.length_b   1.000
_cell.length_c   1.000
_cell.angle_alpha   90.00
_cell.angle_beta   90.00
_cell.angle_gamma   90.00
#
_symmetry.space_group_name_H-M   'P 1'
#
loop_
_entity.id
_entity.type
_entity.pdbx_description
1 polymer ?
#
loop_
_entity_poly.entity_id
_entity_poly.type
_entity_poly.pdbx_seq_one_letter_code
_entity_poly.pdbx_strand_id
1 'polypeptide(L)'
;MKTFRLRCKKLCAVVLMIVTAFGFSFATPKTAQAANTKYWIKVNKQANVATVYQLKNGTYKPIKAFLVSCGGANTPAGTFYTPAKYRWQTLMGPSYGQYCTRVHGGVLFHSVWYYEKNPSTQSTVQFNKLGQTASHGCIRLSVGDAKWIYDNCALGTKVTVYSSSNPGPLGKPKGIKVSTARRQYWDPTDPSKKNPYRKQKATLTVAKKKAKTAEYGTSYNVKSGVTAKDKITKKSLTKNITYTTTKYVKGKYRKAKFSTKSLGTYRIKYTVKSSLGVKTTKTIVVRVVDTLAPVITAKNRTVKVNTANAVTGVTAKMRSGANRTSAMTVKIKAPGASAYTTYTYAKAKAYKFSKPGQYAVQYSVKNTNKPYRAATKKITITVTGNVNAQINTSAETVTVPAASTDQAVIDAVRAVVTINDNGTVVAGTNTTVTVVLVKDQAGTVTAANVSYKGKNGVTVTKQIKVQFEQATTGTTEQQTTSTESTAQLQQ
;
A
#
# COMPACT_ATOMS: atom_id res chain seq x y z
N MET A 1 28.60 -97.39 -47.50
CA MET A 1 27.55 -97.08 -46.49
C MET A 1 27.72 -97.77 -45.12
N LYS A 2 28.96 -98.00 -44.62
CA LYS A 2 29.17 -98.54 -43.24
C LYS A 2 30.03 -97.66 -42.32
N THR A 3 30.63 -96.58 -42.83
CA THR A 3 31.48 -95.65 -42.06
C THR A 3 30.78 -94.36 -41.62
N PHE A 4 29.57 -94.06 -42.12
CA PHE A 4 28.80 -92.87 -41.74
C PHE A 4 27.88 -93.10 -40.51
N ARG A 5 27.52 -94.36 -40.20
CA ARG A 5 26.64 -94.71 -39.08
C ARG A 5 27.33 -94.75 -37.71
N LEU A 6 28.67 -94.73 -37.64
CA LEU A 6 29.40 -94.78 -36.37
C LEU A 6 29.71 -93.40 -35.77
N ARG A 7 29.77 -92.33 -36.60
CA ARG A 7 30.00 -90.96 -36.14
C ARG A 7 28.75 -90.27 -35.58
N CYS A 8 27.54 -90.71 -35.95
CA CYS A 8 26.29 -90.15 -35.41
C CYS A 8 25.92 -90.66 -34.00
N LYS A 9 26.38 -91.86 -33.59
CA LYS A 9 26.06 -92.40 -32.25
C LYS A 9 26.93 -91.80 -31.13
N LYS A 10 28.19 -91.43 -31.41
CA LYS A 10 29.04 -90.74 -30.43
C LYS A 10 28.75 -89.23 -30.31
N LEU A 11 28.19 -88.59 -31.34
CA LEU A 11 27.76 -87.19 -31.25
C LEU A 11 26.44 -87.02 -30.48
N CYS A 12 25.48 -87.93 -30.61
CA CYS A 12 24.21 -87.85 -29.88
C CYS A 12 24.38 -88.13 -28.37
N ALA A 13 25.31 -88.99 -27.97
CA ALA A 13 25.57 -89.26 -26.55
C ALA A 13 26.30 -88.11 -25.83
N VAL A 14 27.15 -87.35 -26.53
CA VAL A 14 27.84 -86.18 -25.96
C VAL A 14 26.92 -84.95 -25.90
N VAL A 15 26.00 -84.79 -26.86
CA VAL A 15 24.99 -83.72 -26.83
C VAL A 15 23.89 -84.01 -25.78
N LEU A 16 23.59 -85.27 -25.46
CA LEU A 16 22.64 -85.60 -24.39
C LEU A 16 23.26 -85.54 -22.97
N MET A 17 24.59 -85.67 -22.83
CA MET A 17 25.28 -85.53 -21.52
C MET A 17 25.74 -84.10 -21.19
N ILE A 18 25.80 -83.16 -22.14
CA ILE A 18 26.08 -81.75 -21.84
C ILE A 18 24.80 -80.99 -21.40
N VAL A 19 23.62 -81.58 -21.60
CA VAL A 19 22.34 -81.02 -21.14
C VAL A 19 22.04 -81.31 -19.66
N THR A 20 22.80 -82.20 -19.00
CA THR A 20 22.67 -82.51 -17.56
C THR A 20 23.76 -81.89 -16.67
N ALA A 21 24.74 -81.17 -17.21
CA ALA A 21 25.86 -80.59 -16.45
C ALA A 21 25.91 -79.05 -16.39
N PHE A 22 25.08 -78.34 -17.17
CA PHE A 22 24.81 -76.93 -16.95
C PHE A 22 23.42 -76.78 -16.36
N GLY A 23 23.35 -76.71 -15.04
CA GLY A 23 22.19 -76.20 -14.33
C GLY A 23 21.94 -74.76 -14.75
N PHE A 24 21.22 -74.58 -15.87
CA PHE A 24 20.46 -73.36 -16.11
C PHE A 24 19.46 -73.26 -14.98
N SER A 25 19.88 -72.57 -13.92
CA SER A 25 18.98 -72.01 -12.94
C SER A 25 18.08 -71.06 -13.71
N PHE A 26 16.95 -71.56 -14.21
CA PHE A 26 15.77 -70.74 -14.35
C PHE A 26 15.54 -70.18 -12.95
N ALA A 27 15.99 -68.95 -12.73
CA ALA A 27 15.61 -68.20 -11.55
C ALA A 27 14.08 -68.19 -11.59
N THR A 28 13.49 -69.04 -10.76
CA THR A 28 12.06 -69.10 -10.57
C THR A 28 11.61 -67.67 -10.29
N PRO A 29 10.71 -67.10 -11.09
CA PRO A 29 10.18 -65.79 -10.76
C PRO A 29 9.59 -65.92 -9.37
N LYS A 30 10.12 -65.13 -8.42
CA LYS A 30 9.57 -65.04 -7.09
C LYS A 30 8.17 -64.43 -7.25
N THR A 31 7.16 -65.27 -7.39
CA THR A 31 5.75 -64.90 -7.47
C THR A 31 5.39 -64.31 -6.11
N ALA A 32 5.32 -62.98 -6.05
CA ALA A 32 4.85 -62.29 -4.87
C ALA A 32 3.33 -62.48 -4.77
N GLN A 33 2.88 -63.18 -3.73
CA GLN A 33 1.49 -63.20 -3.31
C GLN A 33 1.06 -61.81 -2.83
N ALA A 34 -0.25 -61.52 -2.87
CA ALA A 34 -0.85 -60.22 -2.54
C ALA A 34 -0.55 -59.79 -1.09
N ALA A 35 0.57 -59.11 -0.88
CA ALA A 35 0.88 -58.43 0.36
C ALA A 35 0.26 -57.02 0.37
N ASN A 36 -0.25 -56.57 1.52
CA ASN A 36 -0.62 -55.16 1.75
C ASN A 36 0.65 -54.29 1.66
N THR A 37 1.02 -53.89 0.45
CA THR A 37 2.21 -53.09 0.22
C THR A 37 2.02 -51.67 0.76
N LYS A 38 3.11 -51.07 1.24
CA LYS A 38 3.16 -49.68 1.74
C LYS A 38 2.44 -48.68 0.83
N TYR A 39 2.49 -48.90 -0.48
CA TYR A 39 1.85 -48.06 -1.49
C TYR A 39 0.83 -48.83 -2.33
N TRP A 40 -0.16 -48.11 -2.84
CA TRP A 40 -1.12 -48.54 -3.86
C TRP A 40 -1.19 -47.44 -4.93
N ILE A 41 -1.06 -47.80 -6.20
CA ILE A 41 -1.10 -46.84 -7.30
C ILE A 41 -2.43 -47.00 -8.06
N LYS A 42 -3.23 -45.93 -8.11
CA LYS A 42 -4.43 -45.88 -8.94
C LYS A 42 -4.14 -45.07 -10.21
N VAL A 43 -4.31 -45.66 -11.37
CA VAL A 43 -4.07 -45.04 -12.68
C VAL A 43 -5.41 -44.75 -13.34
N ASN A 44 -5.76 -43.47 -13.43
CA ASN A 44 -6.88 -43.02 -14.23
C ASN A 44 -6.41 -42.81 -15.68
N LYS A 45 -6.71 -43.77 -16.55
CA LYS A 45 -6.27 -43.75 -17.96
C LYS A 45 -7.04 -42.75 -18.83
N GLN A 46 -8.24 -42.33 -18.41
CA GLN A 46 -9.03 -41.31 -19.10
C GLN A 46 -8.52 -39.90 -18.76
N ALA A 47 -8.36 -39.60 -17.46
CA ALA A 47 -7.84 -38.30 -17.02
C ALA A 47 -6.31 -38.16 -17.19
N ASN A 48 -5.60 -39.25 -17.45
CA ASN A 48 -4.14 -39.31 -17.57
C ASN A 48 -3.42 -38.86 -16.29
N VAL A 49 -3.84 -39.45 -15.16
CA VAL A 49 -3.29 -39.20 -13.82
C VAL A 49 -3.04 -40.52 -13.10
N ALA A 50 -1.86 -40.67 -12.48
CA ALA A 50 -1.61 -41.76 -11.53
C ALA A 50 -1.51 -41.20 -10.12
N THR A 51 -2.35 -41.68 -9.20
CA THR A 51 -2.34 -41.26 -7.79
C THR A 51 -1.76 -42.38 -6.93
N VAL A 52 -0.74 -42.06 -6.15
CA VAL A 52 -0.15 -42.94 -5.16
C VAL A 52 -0.85 -42.73 -3.82
N TYR A 53 -1.33 -43.82 -3.26
CA TYR A 53 -1.87 -43.90 -1.92
C TYR A 53 -0.86 -44.61 -1.03
N GLN A 54 -0.71 -44.13 0.20
CA GLN A 54 0.12 -44.74 1.22
C GLN A 54 -0.76 -45.34 2.31
N LEU A 55 -0.46 -46.55 2.74
CA LEU A 55 -1.09 -47.16 3.91
C LEU A 55 -0.65 -46.41 5.18
N LYS A 56 -1.61 -45.83 5.89
CA LYS A 56 -1.43 -45.13 7.17
C LYS A 56 -2.56 -45.52 8.10
N ASN A 57 -2.22 -46.08 9.28
CA ASN A 57 -3.17 -46.51 10.30
C ASN A 57 -4.31 -47.37 9.70
N GLY A 58 -3.95 -48.40 8.94
CA GLY A 58 -4.89 -49.30 8.28
C GLY A 58 -5.64 -48.73 7.06
N THR A 59 -5.51 -47.44 6.75
CA THR A 59 -6.23 -46.79 5.63
C THR A 59 -5.28 -46.23 4.58
N TYR A 60 -5.61 -46.40 3.29
CA TYR A 60 -4.87 -45.78 2.21
C TYR A 60 -5.24 -44.30 2.02
N LYS A 61 -4.26 -43.40 2.14
CA LYS A 61 -4.43 -41.96 1.93
C LYS A 61 -3.63 -41.49 0.71
N PRO A 62 -4.18 -40.64 -0.17
CA PRO A 62 -3.45 -40.14 -1.34
C PRO A 62 -2.32 -39.22 -0.89
N ILE A 63 -1.10 -39.46 -1.39
CA ILE A 63 0.09 -38.68 -1.02
C ILE A 63 0.77 -37.98 -2.19
N LYS A 64 0.53 -38.46 -3.42
CA LYS A 64 1.18 -37.92 -4.62
C LYS A 64 0.36 -38.24 -5.85
N ALA A 65 0.28 -37.27 -6.76
CA ALA A 65 -0.26 -37.49 -8.10
C ALA A 65 0.83 -37.22 -9.15
N PHE A 66 0.84 -38.05 -10.18
CA PHE A 66 1.72 -37.95 -11.32
C PHE A 66 0.91 -37.64 -12.57
N LEU A 67 1.48 -36.78 -13.42
CA LEU A 67 0.98 -36.60 -14.77
C LEU A 67 1.49 -37.76 -15.63
N VAL A 68 0.58 -38.54 -16.19
CA VAL A 68 0.94 -39.71 -17.00
C VAL A 68 0.41 -39.62 -18.42
N SER A 69 0.88 -40.48 -19.31
CA SER A 69 0.34 -40.66 -20.65
C SER A 69 0.11 -42.15 -20.91
N CYS A 70 -1.15 -42.56 -20.85
CA CYS A 70 -1.57 -43.94 -21.09
C CYS A 70 -1.81 -44.19 -22.59
N GLY A 71 -2.11 -45.44 -22.93
CA GLY A 71 -2.45 -45.90 -24.28
C GLY A 71 -3.94 -46.04 -24.53
N GLY A 72 -4.78 -45.42 -23.69
CA GLY A 72 -6.23 -45.44 -23.84
C GLY A 72 -6.78 -46.85 -23.63
N ALA A 73 -7.46 -47.41 -24.65
CA ALA A 73 -7.96 -48.77 -24.62
C ALA A 73 -6.82 -49.79 -24.43
N ASN A 74 -5.64 -49.54 -25.02
CA ASN A 74 -4.48 -50.44 -24.98
C ASN A 74 -3.79 -50.53 -23.60
N THR A 75 -4.12 -49.62 -22.68
CA THR A 75 -3.75 -49.80 -21.27
C THR A 75 -4.88 -50.57 -20.58
N PRO A 76 -4.67 -51.84 -20.19
CA PRO A 76 -5.74 -52.69 -19.68
C PRO A 76 -6.27 -52.14 -18.35
N ALA A 77 -7.60 -52.16 -18.21
CA ALA A 77 -8.23 -51.85 -16.93
C ALA A 77 -8.16 -53.10 -16.01
N GLY A 78 -8.13 -52.88 -14.71
CA GLY A 78 -8.09 -53.99 -13.75
C GLY A 78 -7.15 -53.73 -12.58
N THR A 79 -6.97 -54.77 -11.77
CA THR A 79 -6.05 -54.77 -10.63
C THR A 79 -4.86 -55.67 -10.94
N PHE A 80 -3.66 -55.13 -10.80
CA PHE A 80 -2.39 -55.76 -11.11
C PHE A 80 -1.40 -55.60 -9.96
N TYR A 81 -0.29 -56.34 -10.00
CA TYR A 81 0.78 -56.29 -9.01
C TYR A 81 2.11 -56.23 -9.72
N THR A 82 2.98 -55.30 -9.32
CA THR A 82 4.23 -55.01 -10.04
C THR A 82 5.28 -56.14 -9.89
N PRO A 83 5.59 -56.95 -10.92
CA PRO A 83 6.42 -58.14 -10.73
C PRO A 83 7.92 -57.89 -10.96
N ALA A 84 8.29 -56.81 -11.66
CA ALA A 84 9.68 -56.56 -12.05
C ALA A 84 9.98 -55.07 -12.23
N LYS A 85 11.27 -54.72 -12.17
CA LYS A 85 11.80 -53.37 -12.36
C LYS A 85 13.06 -53.40 -13.21
N TYR A 86 13.26 -52.36 -14.03
CA TYR A 86 14.42 -52.23 -14.91
C TYR A 86 14.93 -50.79 -14.93
N ARG A 87 16.24 -50.58 -14.77
CA ARG A 87 16.80 -49.22 -14.85
C ARG A 87 16.63 -48.63 -16.25
N TRP A 88 16.82 -49.47 -17.26
CA TRP A 88 16.53 -49.23 -18.68
C TRP A 88 15.84 -50.45 -19.26
N GLN A 89 14.84 -50.24 -20.13
CA GLN A 89 14.19 -51.35 -20.83
C GLN A 89 13.91 -50.95 -22.27
N THR A 90 14.18 -51.86 -23.21
CA THR A 90 13.75 -51.73 -24.61
C THR A 90 12.22 -51.78 -24.67
N LEU A 91 11.63 -50.82 -25.37
CA LEU A 91 10.19 -50.70 -25.54
C LEU A 91 9.78 -51.18 -26.95
N MET A 92 8.51 -51.04 -27.31
CA MET A 92 8.04 -51.30 -28.67
C MET A 92 8.66 -50.29 -29.66
N GLY A 93 9.41 -50.77 -30.65
CA GLY A 93 10.26 -49.99 -31.57
C GLY A 93 11.70 -49.79 -31.04
N PRO A 94 12.63 -49.16 -31.80
CA PRO A 94 13.98 -48.87 -31.33
C PRO A 94 13.95 -47.71 -30.33
N SER A 95 13.38 -47.94 -29.15
CA SER A 95 13.23 -46.93 -28.10
C SER A 95 13.40 -47.51 -26.70
N TYR A 96 13.80 -46.67 -25.76
CA TYR A 96 14.18 -47.08 -24.42
C TYR A 96 13.45 -46.28 -23.35
N GLY A 97 12.96 -46.95 -22.31
CA GLY A 97 12.39 -46.32 -21.12
C GLY A 97 13.37 -46.36 -19.95
N GLN A 98 13.40 -45.29 -19.13
CA GLN A 98 14.11 -45.25 -17.86
C GLN A 98 13.18 -45.56 -16.68
N TYR A 99 13.76 -46.16 -15.65
CA TYR A 99 13.11 -46.42 -14.36
C TYR A 99 11.78 -47.16 -14.54
N CYS A 100 11.85 -48.27 -15.28
CA CYS A 100 10.69 -49.03 -15.67
C CYS A 100 10.22 -49.92 -14.51
N THR A 101 8.92 -49.91 -14.23
CA THR A 101 8.26 -50.83 -13.31
C THR A 101 7.15 -51.56 -14.08
N ARG A 102 7.24 -52.88 -14.17
CA ARG A 102 6.29 -53.72 -14.89
C ARG A 102 4.93 -53.68 -14.17
N VAL A 103 3.84 -53.58 -14.93
CA VAL A 103 2.46 -53.64 -14.40
C VAL A 103 1.81 -54.96 -14.76
N HIS A 104 1.69 -55.26 -16.06
CA HIS A 104 1.04 -56.47 -16.57
C HIS A 104 1.45 -56.72 -18.03
N GLY A 105 1.79 -57.96 -18.39
CA GLY A 105 2.21 -58.31 -19.75
C GLY A 105 3.32 -57.38 -20.28
N GLY A 106 3.10 -56.74 -21.42
CA GLY A 106 4.01 -55.72 -21.99
C GLY A 106 3.92 -54.31 -21.38
N VAL A 107 2.98 -54.06 -20.46
CA VAL A 107 2.68 -52.72 -19.93
C VAL A 107 3.60 -52.36 -18.76
N LEU A 108 4.25 -51.21 -18.87
CA LEU A 108 5.18 -50.67 -17.88
C LEU A 108 4.76 -49.26 -17.44
N PHE A 109 4.99 -48.92 -16.18
CA PHE A 109 5.33 -47.54 -15.82
C PHE A 109 6.75 -47.27 -16.28
N HIS A 110 6.98 -46.20 -17.03
CA HIS A 110 8.33 -45.81 -17.44
C HIS A 110 8.40 -44.32 -17.79
N SER A 111 9.61 -43.75 -17.83
CA SER A 111 9.80 -42.38 -18.35
C SER A 111 9.30 -42.25 -19.80
N VAL A 112 9.05 -41.04 -20.29
CA VAL A 112 8.98 -40.81 -21.75
C VAL A 112 10.21 -41.42 -22.43
N TRP A 113 10.02 -41.98 -23.62
CA TRP A 113 11.03 -42.79 -24.28
C TRP A 113 12.21 -41.97 -24.84
N TYR A 114 13.31 -42.68 -25.03
CA TYR A 114 14.59 -42.19 -25.52
C TYR A 114 15.00 -42.93 -26.79
N TYR A 115 15.75 -42.26 -27.68
CA TYR A 115 16.33 -42.88 -28.88
C TYR A 115 17.44 -43.87 -28.54
N GLU A 116 18.15 -43.64 -27.42
CA GLU A 116 19.24 -44.48 -26.92
C GLU A 116 19.10 -44.67 -25.42
N LYS A 117 19.87 -45.60 -24.82
CA LYS A 117 20.01 -45.73 -23.36
C LYS A 117 20.86 -44.59 -22.75
N ASN A 118 20.58 -43.36 -23.17
CA ASN A 118 21.31 -42.14 -22.80
C ASN A 118 20.32 -41.08 -22.27
N PRO A 119 20.50 -40.53 -21.06
CA PRO A 119 19.62 -39.51 -20.51
C PRO A 119 19.51 -38.21 -21.33
N SER A 120 20.42 -37.97 -22.28
CA SER A 120 20.41 -36.79 -23.16
C SER A 120 19.68 -36.99 -24.49
N THR A 121 18.93 -38.08 -24.69
CA THR A 121 18.27 -38.42 -25.96
C THR A 121 16.75 -38.62 -25.83
N GLN A 122 16.07 -37.93 -24.90
CA GLN A 122 14.62 -38.05 -24.69
C GLN A 122 13.84 -37.46 -25.88
N SER A 123 12.76 -38.12 -26.29
CA SER A 123 11.85 -37.51 -27.27
C SER A 123 11.12 -36.29 -26.69
N THR A 124 11.50 -35.10 -27.15
CA THR A 124 10.88 -33.82 -26.76
C THR A 124 9.38 -33.76 -27.09
N VAL A 125 9.01 -34.21 -28.29
CA VAL A 125 7.62 -34.20 -28.75
C VAL A 125 6.75 -35.04 -27.81
N GLN A 126 7.26 -36.20 -27.42
CA GLN A 126 6.52 -37.14 -26.57
C GLN A 126 6.52 -36.70 -25.11
N PHE A 127 7.57 -36.02 -24.65
CA PHE A 127 7.58 -35.39 -23.33
C PHE A 127 6.49 -34.33 -23.22
N ASN A 128 6.34 -33.50 -24.26
CA ASN A 128 5.30 -32.48 -24.33
C ASN A 128 3.87 -33.05 -24.46
N LYS A 129 3.72 -34.35 -24.73
CA LYS A 129 2.44 -35.08 -24.72
C LYS A 129 2.06 -35.61 -23.32
N LEU A 130 2.92 -35.54 -22.31
CA LEU A 130 2.59 -35.94 -20.94
C LEU A 130 1.27 -35.31 -20.48
N GLY A 131 0.36 -36.13 -19.98
CA GLY A 131 -1.00 -35.74 -19.61
C GLY A 131 -2.05 -35.96 -20.70
N GLN A 132 -1.66 -36.49 -21.86
CA GLN A 132 -2.54 -36.89 -22.97
C GLN A 132 -2.37 -38.38 -23.25
N THR A 133 -3.41 -39.01 -23.79
CA THR A 133 -3.33 -40.38 -24.28
C THR A 133 -2.41 -40.43 -25.50
N ALA A 134 -1.27 -41.12 -25.39
CA ALA A 134 -0.21 -41.01 -26.39
C ALA A 134 0.68 -42.26 -26.52
N SER A 135 0.46 -43.29 -25.70
CA SER A 135 1.28 -44.52 -25.73
C SER A 135 0.61 -45.65 -26.50
N HIS A 136 1.37 -46.70 -26.81
CA HIS A 136 0.83 -47.94 -27.39
C HIS A 136 0.32 -48.93 -26.33
N GLY A 137 0.27 -48.53 -25.05
CA GLY A 137 -0.24 -49.37 -23.95
C GLY A 137 0.43 -49.09 -22.61
N CYS A 138 1.70 -48.70 -22.61
CA CYS A 138 2.45 -48.33 -21.40
C CYS A 138 1.94 -47.05 -20.71
N ILE A 139 2.35 -46.83 -19.47
CA ILE A 139 2.01 -45.64 -18.70
C ILE A 139 3.27 -44.77 -18.61
N ARG A 140 3.35 -43.75 -19.46
CA ARG A 140 4.53 -42.87 -19.56
C ARG A 140 4.48 -41.78 -18.49
N LEU A 141 5.62 -41.47 -17.88
CA LEU A 141 5.78 -40.41 -16.88
C LEU A 141 6.98 -39.50 -17.21
N SER A 142 7.12 -38.40 -16.47
CA SER A 142 8.40 -37.71 -16.38
C SER A 142 9.46 -38.63 -15.73
N VAL A 143 10.74 -38.39 -15.99
CA VAL A 143 11.82 -39.19 -15.38
C VAL A 143 11.78 -39.13 -13.86
N GLY A 144 11.55 -37.94 -13.29
CA GLY A 144 11.46 -37.77 -11.84
C GLY A 144 10.34 -38.61 -11.21
N ASP A 145 9.19 -38.67 -11.87
CA ASP A 145 8.03 -39.42 -11.39
C ASP A 145 8.20 -40.93 -11.57
N ALA A 146 8.71 -41.38 -12.73
CA ALA A 146 9.02 -42.79 -12.98
C ALA A 146 10.07 -43.30 -11.98
N LYS A 147 11.13 -42.52 -11.74
CA LYS A 147 12.15 -42.86 -10.73
C LYS A 147 11.54 -42.94 -9.34
N TRP A 148 10.61 -42.05 -8.98
CA TRP A 148 9.97 -42.12 -7.68
C TRP A 148 9.25 -43.46 -7.48
N ILE A 149 8.48 -43.94 -8.46
CA ILE A 149 7.84 -45.25 -8.40
C ILE A 149 8.89 -46.36 -8.29
N TYR A 150 9.91 -46.31 -9.15
CA TYR A 150 11.00 -47.29 -9.18
C TYR A 150 11.73 -47.41 -7.84
N ASP A 151 12.01 -46.29 -7.16
CA ASP A 151 12.73 -46.29 -5.89
C ASP A 151 11.83 -46.63 -4.68
N ASN A 152 10.57 -46.17 -4.67
CA ASN A 152 9.75 -46.16 -3.45
C ASN A 152 8.73 -47.31 -3.37
N CYS A 153 8.26 -47.82 -4.50
CA CYS A 153 7.22 -48.86 -4.52
C CYS A 153 7.86 -50.23 -4.60
N ALA A 154 7.73 -51.09 -3.59
CA ALA A 154 8.27 -52.45 -3.62
C ALA A 154 7.66 -53.29 -4.76
N LEU A 155 8.33 -54.37 -5.17
CA LEU A 155 7.68 -55.39 -6.00
C LEU A 155 6.44 -55.94 -5.29
N GLY A 156 5.45 -56.35 -6.06
CA GLY A 156 4.11 -56.69 -5.54
C GLY A 156 3.26 -55.46 -5.20
N THR A 157 3.71 -54.23 -5.46
CA THR A 157 2.86 -53.04 -5.25
C THR A 157 1.57 -53.16 -6.08
N LYS A 158 0.42 -53.00 -5.42
CA LYS A 158 -0.90 -53.02 -6.05
C LYS A 158 -1.05 -51.83 -7.01
N VAL A 159 -1.59 -52.11 -8.19
CA VAL A 159 -1.90 -51.12 -9.23
C VAL A 159 -3.33 -51.31 -9.69
N THR A 160 -4.18 -50.29 -9.61
CA THR A 160 -5.54 -50.33 -10.14
C THR A 160 -5.65 -49.36 -11.31
N VAL A 161 -5.92 -49.88 -12.50
CA VAL A 161 -6.14 -49.07 -13.70
C VAL A 161 -7.64 -48.97 -13.97
N TYR A 162 -8.13 -47.74 -14.13
CA TYR A 162 -9.54 -47.43 -14.33
C TYR A 162 -9.72 -46.20 -15.23
N SER A 163 -10.96 -45.93 -15.65
CA SER A 163 -11.33 -44.73 -16.41
C SER A 163 -12.32 -43.89 -15.62
N SER A 164 -12.07 -42.59 -15.52
CA SER A 164 -13.04 -41.61 -14.99
C SER A 164 -12.68 -40.22 -15.50
N SER A 165 -13.69 -39.36 -15.70
CA SER A 165 -13.46 -37.93 -15.98
C SER A 165 -12.86 -37.19 -14.78
N ASN A 166 -13.10 -37.67 -13.55
CA ASN A 166 -12.53 -37.09 -12.34
C ASN A 166 -11.04 -37.50 -12.21
N PRO A 167 -10.09 -36.54 -12.21
CA PRO A 167 -8.66 -36.84 -12.12
C PRO A 167 -8.22 -37.50 -10.80
N GLY A 168 -9.08 -37.52 -9.78
CA GLY A 168 -8.80 -38.09 -8.47
C GLY A 168 -8.54 -37.02 -7.41
N PRO A 169 -8.33 -37.44 -6.15
CA PRO A 169 -8.41 -36.57 -4.98
C PRO A 169 -7.33 -35.48 -4.89
N LEU A 170 -6.22 -35.63 -5.63
CA LEU A 170 -5.14 -34.61 -5.68
C LEU A 170 -5.19 -33.77 -6.96
N GLY A 171 -6.21 -33.97 -7.80
CA GLY A 171 -6.34 -33.33 -9.09
C GLY A 171 -5.28 -33.76 -10.11
N LYS A 172 -5.30 -33.12 -11.29
CA LYS A 172 -4.33 -33.36 -12.36
C LYS A 172 -3.12 -32.44 -12.19
N PRO A 173 -1.90 -32.96 -11.97
CA PRO A 173 -0.70 -32.14 -11.87
C PRO A 173 -0.43 -31.32 -13.14
N LYS A 174 0.12 -30.12 -13.00
CA LYS A 174 0.55 -29.30 -14.15
C LYS A 174 1.87 -29.84 -14.70
N GLY A 175 1.86 -30.23 -15.98
CA GLY A 175 3.05 -30.69 -16.69
C GLY A 175 4.00 -29.55 -17.09
N ILE A 176 5.28 -29.88 -17.21
CA ILE A 176 6.28 -29.01 -17.83
C ILE A 176 6.24 -29.27 -19.33
N LYS A 177 6.14 -28.21 -20.13
CA LYS A 177 6.34 -28.28 -21.59
C LYS A 177 7.67 -27.64 -21.94
N VAL A 178 8.58 -28.42 -22.50
CA VAL A 178 9.90 -27.95 -22.93
C VAL A 178 9.82 -27.38 -24.34
N SER A 179 10.65 -26.38 -24.64
CA SER A 179 10.74 -25.85 -26.01
C SER A 179 11.33 -26.90 -26.96
N THR A 180 10.75 -27.05 -28.15
CA THR A 180 11.29 -27.91 -29.22
C THR A 180 12.60 -27.39 -29.80
N ALA A 181 12.89 -26.10 -29.66
CA ALA A 181 14.15 -25.47 -30.08
C ALA A 181 15.34 -25.79 -29.15
N ARG A 182 15.18 -26.69 -28.17
CA ARG A 182 16.26 -27.07 -27.24
C ARG A 182 17.24 -28.01 -27.93
N ARG A 183 18.54 -27.76 -27.75
CA ARG A 183 19.63 -28.67 -28.15
C ARG A 183 19.95 -29.75 -27.11
N GLN A 184 19.25 -29.72 -25.97
CA GLN A 184 19.48 -30.59 -24.83
C GLN A 184 18.21 -31.42 -24.58
N TYR A 185 18.23 -32.70 -24.94
CA TYR A 185 17.07 -33.59 -24.85
C TYR A 185 16.96 -34.29 -23.48
N TRP A 186 17.39 -33.64 -22.41
CA TRP A 186 17.23 -34.13 -21.03
C TRP A 186 15.81 -33.93 -20.53
N ASP A 187 15.30 -34.84 -19.70
CA ASP A 187 14.07 -34.54 -18.95
C ASP A 187 14.37 -33.46 -17.88
N PRO A 188 13.64 -32.32 -17.82
CA PRO A 188 13.87 -31.30 -16.80
C PRO A 188 13.71 -31.78 -15.36
N THR A 189 12.98 -32.88 -15.15
CA THR A 189 12.71 -33.49 -13.85
C THR A 189 13.72 -34.57 -13.46
N ASP A 190 14.63 -34.96 -14.35
CA ASP A 190 15.64 -35.98 -14.07
C ASP A 190 16.52 -35.53 -12.88
N PRO A 191 16.58 -36.29 -11.77
CA PRO A 191 17.31 -35.90 -10.57
C PRO A 191 18.84 -36.02 -10.71
N SER A 192 19.34 -36.55 -11.83
CA SER A 192 20.77 -36.67 -12.11
C SER A 192 21.51 -35.37 -11.84
N LYS A 193 22.67 -35.48 -11.15
CA LYS A 193 23.56 -34.33 -10.93
C LYS A 193 24.07 -33.73 -12.24
N LYS A 194 24.13 -34.52 -13.32
CA LYS A 194 24.56 -34.11 -14.66
C LYS A 194 23.46 -33.43 -15.49
N ASN A 195 22.22 -33.39 -15.01
CA ASN A 195 21.12 -32.78 -15.75
C ASN A 195 21.34 -31.26 -15.90
N PRO A 196 21.45 -30.72 -17.13
CA PRO A 196 21.67 -29.28 -17.37
C PRO A 196 20.51 -28.39 -16.91
N TYR A 197 19.32 -28.96 -16.69
CA TYR A 197 18.16 -28.24 -16.16
C TYR A 197 18.09 -28.24 -14.63
N ARG A 198 18.98 -28.97 -13.95
CA ARG A 198 18.92 -29.11 -12.50
C ARG A 198 19.04 -27.75 -11.82
N LYS A 199 18.04 -27.44 -10.97
CA LYS A 199 17.93 -26.16 -10.24
C LYS A 199 17.91 -24.94 -11.16
N GLN A 200 17.52 -25.09 -12.43
CA GLN A 200 17.51 -24.01 -13.38
C GLN A 200 16.54 -22.90 -12.97
N LYS A 201 17.09 -21.69 -12.88
CA LYS A 201 16.38 -20.47 -12.48
C LYS A 201 15.75 -19.78 -13.69
N ALA A 202 14.63 -19.12 -13.46
CA ALA A 202 14.09 -18.18 -14.43
C ALA A 202 15.02 -16.96 -14.55
N THR A 203 15.11 -16.39 -15.75
CA THR A 203 15.73 -15.07 -15.94
C THR A 203 14.76 -14.01 -15.45
N LEU A 204 15.20 -13.13 -14.54
CA LEU A 204 14.42 -12.01 -14.00
C LEU A 204 15.13 -10.69 -14.33
N THR A 205 14.50 -9.88 -15.17
CA THR A 205 15.08 -8.66 -15.72
C THR A 205 14.31 -7.45 -15.25
N VAL A 206 15.05 -6.40 -14.88
CA VAL A 206 14.51 -5.07 -14.62
C VAL A 206 15.09 -4.16 -15.69
N ALA A 207 14.24 -3.46 -16.43
CA ALA A 207 14.64 -2.56 -17.51
C ALA A 207 15.59 -1.47 -16.99
N LYS A 208 16.63 -1.16 -17.77
CA LYS A 208 17.61 -0.09 -17.44
C LYS A 208 16.91 1.27 -17.23
N LYS A 209 15.89 1.57 -18.05
CA LYS A 209 15.06 2.78 -17.98
C LYS A 209 14.04 2.83 -16.84
N LYS A 210 13.98 1.82 -15.97
CA LYS A 210 13.02 1.83 -14.86
C LYS A 210 13.38 2.94 -13.87
N ALA A 211 12.46 3.87 -13.67
CA ALA A 211 12.64 5.00 -12.78
C ALA A 211 12.97 4.56 -11.34
N LYS A 212 14.06 5.10 -10.79
CA LYS A 212 14.51 4.90 -9.40
C LYS A 212 14.04 6.01 -8.45
N THR A 213 13.30 6.98 -8.99
CA THR A 213 12.70 8.08 -8.24
C THR A 213 11.22 8.14 -8.64
N ALA A 214 10.36 8.44 -7.68
CA ALA A 214 8.94 8.70 -7.89
C ALA A 214 8.58 10.03 -7.23
N GLU A 215 7.77 10.83 -7.93
CA GLU A 215 7.31 12.12 -7.42
C GLU A 215 6.10 11.94 -6.50
N TYR A 216 6.01 12.75 -5.44
CA TYR A 216 4.97 12.63 -4.44
C TYR A 216 3.58 12.74 -5.07
N GLY A 217 2.68 11.83 -4.68
CA GLY A 217 1.30 11.80 -5.14
C GLY A 217 1.09 11.36 -6.59
N THR A 218 2.14 11.11 -7.37
CA THR A 218 2.02 10.64 -8.76
C THR A 218 1.84 9.11 -8.84
N SER A 219 1.34 8.61 -9.97
CA SER A 219 1.23 7.17 -10.21
C SER A 219 2.60 6.54 -10.46
N TYR A 220 2.89 5.39 -9.85
CA TYR A 220 4.09 4.61 -10.12
C TYR A 220 3.77 3.12 -10.22
N ASN A 221 3.98 2.53 -11.41
CA ASN A 221 3.74 1.10 -11.62
C ASN A 221 4.96 0.27 -11.20
N VAL A 222 4.82 -0.41 -10.05
CA VAL A 222 5.87 -1.24 -9.47
C VAL A 222 6.32 -2.37 -10.42
N LYS A 223 5.41 -3.00 -11.17
CA LYS A 223 5.74 -4.12 -12.06
C LYS A 223 6.16 -3.68 -13.48
N SER A 224 5.90 -2.43 -13.87
CA SER A 224 6.29 -1.93 -15.19
C SER A 224 7.80 -2.04 -15.41
N GLY A 225 8.20 -2.49 -16.60
CA GLY A 225 9.60 -2.73 -16.97
C GLY A 225 10.27 -3.89 -16.25
N VAL A 226 9.52 -4.76 -15.56
CA VAL A 226 10.06 -5.98 -14.94
C VAL A 226 9.53 -7.18 -15.70
N THR A 227 10.42 -8.03 -16.21
CA THR A 227 10.06 -9.20 -17.02
C THR A 227 10.73 -10.45 -16.48
N ALA A 228 10.12 -11.60 -16.75
CA ALA A 228 10.71 -12.88 -16.43
C ALA A 228 10.50 -13.89 -17.56
N LYS A 229 11.50 -14.73 -17.81
CA LYS A 229 11.46 -15.78 -18.83
C LYS A 229 11.95 -17.09 -18.24
N ASP A 230 11.19 -18.15 -18.45
CA ASP A 230 11.62 -19.49 -18.08
C ASP A 230 12.70 -19.98 -19.04
N LYS A 231 13.81 -20.50 -18.52
CA LYS A 231 14.93 -20.95 -19.37
C LYS A 231 14.68 -22.29 -20.05
N ILE A 232 13.79 -23.13 -19.50
CA ILE A 232 13.46 -24.47 -19.98
C ILE A 232 12.32 -24.39 -20.99
N THR A 233 11.20 -23.78 -20.60
CA THR A 233 10.00 -23.69 -21.44
C THR A 233 10.08 -22.55 -22.46
N LYS A 234 11.01 -21.61 -22.27
CA LYS A 234 11.15 -20.34 -23.02
C LYS A 234 9.93 -19.40 -22.92
N LYS A 235 8.90 -19.76 -22.14
CA LYS A 235 7.69 -18.95 -21.96
C LYS A 235 7.94 -17.76 -21.03
N SER A 236 7.15 -16.72 -21.24
CA SER A 236 7.10 -15.57 -20.34
C SER A 236 6.51 -15.96 -18.98
N LEU A 237 7.18 -15.56 -17.91
CA LEU A 237 6.72 -15.67 -16.52
C LEU A 237 6.39 -14.30 -15.93
N THR A 238 6.33 -13.24 -16.75
CA THR A 238 6.16 -11.86 -16.28
C THR A 238 4.90 -11.67 -15.44
N LYS A 239 3.79 -12.35 -15.79
CA LYS A 239 2.54 -12.30 -15.01
C LYS A 239 2.67 -12.94 -13.62
N ASN A 240 3.61 -13.88 -13.46
CA ASN A 240 3.85 -14.63 -12.22
C ASN A 240 4.83 -13.91 -11.27
N ILE A 241 5.33 -12.72 -11.66
CA ILE A 241 6.20 -11.93 -10.81
C ILE A 241 5.38 -11.38 -9.63
N THR A 242 5.87 -11.68 -8.43
CA THR A 242 5.41 -11.11 -7.16
C THR A 242 6.46 -10.12 -6.66
N TYR A 243 6.07 -9.24 -5.73
CA TYR A 243 7.02 -8.35 -5.10
C TYR A 243 6.68 -8.12 -3.63
N THR A 244 7.71 -7.81 -2.85
CA THR A 244 7.58 -7.34 -1.47
C THR A 244 8.30 -6.01 -1.31
N THR A 245 7.80 -5.15 -0.44
CA THR A 245 8.31 -3.79 -0.25
C THR A 245 8.74 -3.57 1.20
N THR A 246 9.85 -2.87 1.36
CA THR A 246 10.34 -2.38 2.65
C THR A 246 10.69 -0.90 2.54
N LYS A 247 10.51 -0.15 3.61
CA LYS A 247 10.82 1.29 3.70
C LYS A 247 11.96 1.51 4.68
N TYR A 248 12.90 2.38 4.35
CA TYR A 248 13.99 2.79 5.23
C TYR A 248 13.46 3.75 6.30
N VAL A 249 13.58 3.37 7.57
CA VAL A 249 13.09 4.13 8.73
C VAL A 249 14.07 3.96 9.88
N LYS A 250 14.59 5.06 10.45
CA LYS A 250 15.50 5.06 11.60
C LYS A 250 16.66 4.05 11.46
N GLY A 251 17.43 4.16 10.38
CA GLY A 251 18.62 3.34 10.15
C GLY A 251 18.38 1.93 9.57
N LYS A 252 17.13 1.45 9.45
CA LYS A 252 16.85 0.09 8.96
C LYS A 252 15.64 -0.01 8.02
N TYR A 253 15.65 -1.05 7.18
CA TYR A 253 14.52 -1.39 6.31
C TYR A 253 13.45 -2.18 7.09
N ARG A 254 12.21 -1.70 7.06
CA ARG A 254 11.04 -2.35 7.68
C ARG A 254 9.97 -2.64 6.64
N LYS A 255 9.17 -3.69 6.85
CA LYS A 255 8.06 -4.05 5.95
C LYS A 255 7.09 -2.87 5.85
N ALA A 256 6.74 -2.50 4.62
CA ALA A 256 5.84 -1.39 4.34
C ALA A 256 5.15 -1.60 2.99
N LYS A 257 3.95 -1.07 2.79
CA LYS A 257 3.34 -0.97 1.46
C LYS A 257 4.02 0.16 0.69
N PHE A 258 4.34 -0.06 -0.58
CA PHE A 258 4.85 1.03 -1.43
C PHE A 258 3.74 2.04 -1.71
N SER A 259 4.04 3.34 -1.55
CA SER A 259 3.12 4.44 -1.82
C SER A 259 3.89 5.69 -2.20
N THR A 260 3.46 6.36 -3.27
CA THR A 260 3.99 7.67 -3.67
C THR A 260 3.46 8.81 -2.80
N LYS A 261 2.45 8.56 -1.96
CA LYS A 261 1.97 9.50 -0.94
C LYS A 261 2.75 9.40 0.39
N SER A 262 3.82 8.61 0.43
CA SER A 262 4.64 8.47 1.63
C SER A 262 6.11 8.60 1.25
N LEU A 263 6.70 9.75 1.55
CA LEU A 263 8.09 10.08 1.24
C LEU A 263 9.08 9.07 1.84
N GLY A 264 10.23 8.92 1.17
CA GLY A 264 11.36 8.14 1.67
C GLY A 264 11.87 7.11 0.67
N THR A 265 12.76 6.24 1.15
CA THR A 265 13.46 5.25 0.32
C THR A 265 12.84 3.87 0.52
N TYR A 266 12.42 3.25 -0.59
CA TYR A 266 11.82 1.91 -0.61
C TYR A 266 12.73 0.92 -1.30
N ARG A 267 12.85 -0.29 -0.73
CA ARG A 267 13.41 -1.47 -1.39
C ARG A 267 12.28 -2.35 -1.89
N ILE A 268 12.29 -2.63 -3.20
CA ILE A 268 11.30 -3.49 -3.87
C ILE A 268 12.02 -4.77 -4.30
N LYS A 269 11.65 -5.89 -3.69
CA LYS A 269 12.21 -7.23 -4.01
C LYS A 269 11.22 -7.99 -4.88
N TYR A 270 11.53 -8.15 -6.16
CA TYR A 270 10.79 -8.98 -7.09
C TYR A 270 11.14 -10.45 -6.90
N THR A 271 10.16 -11.33 -7.01
CA THR A 271 10.32 -12.78 -6.89
C THR A 271 9.52 -13.49 -7.97
N VAL A 272 10.13 -14.48 -8.62
CA VAL A 272 9.47 -15.38 -9.57
C VAL A 272 9.99 -16.81 -9.36
N LYS A 273 9.15 -17.81 -9.59
CA LYS A 273 9.54 -19.23 -9.60
C LYS A 273 9.62 -19.73 -11.05
N SER A 274 10.65 -20.50 -11.39
CA SER A 274 10.68 -21.24 -12.66
C SER A 274 9.64 -22.36 -12.68
N SER A 275 9.47 -23.00 -13.85
CA SER A 275 8.67 -24.22 -14.02
C SER A 275 9.10 -25.37 -13.11
N LEU A 276 10.36 -25.39 -12.65
CA LEU A 276 10.87 -26.33 -11.64
C LEU A 276 10.66 -25.85 -10.18
N GLY A 277 9.94 -24.75 -9.97
CA GLY A 277 9.68 -24.20 -8.64
C GLY A 277 10.85 -23.43 -8.02
N VAL A 278 11.98 -23.29 -8.71
CA VAL A 278 13.18 -22.61 -8.20
C VAL A 278 12.95 -21.10 -8.18
N LYS A 279 13.17 -20.48 -7.01
CA LYS A 279 12.98 -19.03 -6.81
C LYS A 279 14.16 -18.23 -7.38
N THR A 280 13.85 -17.15 -8.08
CA THR A 280 14.77 -16.07 -8.47
C THR A 280 14.28 -14.75 -7.90
N THR A 281 15.19 -13.95 -7.35
CA THR A 281 14.86 -12.62 -6.81
C THR A 281 15.74 -11.52 -7.39
N LYS A 282 15.20 -10.31 -7.51
CA LYS A 282 15.94 -9.11 -7.89
C LYS A 282 15.39 -7.91 -7.14
N THR A 283 16.28 -7.05 -6.62
CA THR A 283 15.88 -5.91 -5.78
C THR A 283 16.25 -4.60 -6.45
N ILE A 284 15.37 -3.61 -6.36
CA ILE A 284 15.66 -2.22 -6.70
C ILE A 284 15.37 -1.31 -5.51
N VAL A 285 15.95 -0.11 -5.56
CA VAL A 285 15.66 0.98 -4.63
C VAL A 285 14.91 2.07 -5.39
N VAL A 286 13.79 2.52 -4.83
CA VAL A 286 12.97 3.62 -5.35
C VAL A 286 12.84 4.70 -4.27
N ARG A 287 13.19 5.95 -4.60
CA ARG A 287 13.05 7.09 -3.70
C ARG A 287 11.79 7.89 -4.03
N VAL A 288 10.90 8.06 -3.07
CA VAL A 288 9.73 8.94 -3.19
C VAL A 288 10.12 10.32 -2.64
N VAL A 289 10.05 11.33 -3.50
CA VAL A 289 10.50 12.71 -3.23
C VAL A 289 9.37 13.71 -3.51
N ASP A 290 9.45 14.90 -2.90
CA ASP A 290 8.58 16.03 -3.21
C ASP A 290 9.42 17.17 -3.79
N THR A 291 9.32 17.35 -5.10
CA THR A 291 10.02 18.38 -5.88
C THR A 291 9.08 19.45 -6.44
N LEU A 292 7.77 19.31 -6.22
CA LEU A 292 6.76 20.22 -6.75
C LEU A 292 6.74 21.55 -5.97
N ALA A 293 6.30 22.61 -6.64
CA ALA A 293 6.11 23.89 -5.96
C ALA A 293 5.15 23.74 -4.76
N PRO A 294 5.43 24.39 -3.61
CA PRO A 294 4.55 24.35 -2.45
C PRO A 294 3.16 24.94 -2.74
N VAL A 295 2.26 24.88 -1.76
CA VAL A 295 0.94 25.52 -1.82
C VAL A 295 0.92 26.65 -0.81
N ILE A 296 0.51 27.84 -1.25
CA ILE A 296 0.23 28.99 -0.38
C ILE A 296 -1.29 29.18 -0.33
N THR A 297 -1.83 29.28 0.88
CA THR A 297 -3.21 29.69 1.13
C THR A 297 -3.20 31.08 1.75
N ALA A 298 -3.78 32.04 1.03
CA ALA A 298 -3.96 33.42 1.46
C ALA A 298 -5.23 33.99 0.79
N LYS A 299 -5.94 34.87 1.49
CA LYS A 299 -7.16 35.53 1.00
C LYS A 299 -7.01 37.04 1.12
N ASN A 300 -7.71 37.78 0.26
CA ASN A 300 -7.89 39.22 0.44
C ASN A 300 -8.61 39.49 1.77
N ARG A 301 -8.31 40.62 2.40
CA ARG A 301 -8.95 41.01 3.65
C ARG A 301 -8.90 42.52 3.87
N THR A 302 -9.75 42.99 4.76
CA THR A 302 -9.79 44.39 5.21
C THR A 302 -9.29 44.48 6.65
N VAL A 303 -8.50 45.52 6.95
CA VAL A 303 -8.00 45.82 8.30
C VAL A 303 -8.10 47.32 8.58
N LYS A 304 -8.11 47.70 9.85
CA LYS A 304 -8.01 49.12 10.25
C LYS A 304 -6.57 49.61 10.14
N VAL A 305 -6.39 50.91 9.93
CA VAL A 305 -5.07 51.56 9.99
C VAL A 305 -4.35 51.20 11.29
N ASN A 306 -3.02 51.10 11.23
CA ASN A 306 -2.11 50.69 12.31
C ASN A 306 -2.24 49.23 12.79
N THR A 307 -3.14 48.43 12.19
CA THR A 307 -3.14 46.97 12.41
C THR A 307 -1.78 46.40 12.00
N ALA A 308 -1.26 45.46 12.79
CA ALA A 308 -0.01 44.76 12.49
C ALA A 308 -0.25 43.42 11.79
N ASN A 309 0.83 42.75 11.39
CA ASN A 309 0.85 41.38 10.89
C ASN A 309 0.24 41.18 9.49
N ALA A 310 1.09 41.37 8.48
CA ALA A 310 0.78 41.14 7.08
C ALA A 310 0.64 39.66 6.67
N VAL A 311 0.90 38.71 7.59
CA VAL A 311 0.83 37.26 7.32
C VAL A 311 -0.28 36.55 8.11
N THR A 312 -1.19 37.31 8.70
CA THR A 312 -2.36 36.75 9.42
C THR A 312 -3.21 35.89 8.47
N GLY A 313 -3.53 34.66 8.91
CA GLY A 313 -4.32 33.70 8.11
C GLY A 313 -3.60 33.12 6.89
N VAL A 314 -2.31 33.41 6.72
CA VAL A 314 -1.51 32.91 5.60
C VAL A 314 -0.80 31.63 6.01
N THR A 315 -0.91 30.59 5.19
CA THR A 315 -0.19 29.33 5.39
C THR A 315 0.54 28.91 4.12
N ALA A 316 1.65 28.19 4.31
CA ALA A 316 2.36 27.54 3.21
C ALA A 316 2.76 26.11 3.59
N LYS A 317 2.56 25.16 2.67
CA LYS A 317 2.91 23.75 2.87
C LYS A 317 3.51 23.15 1.60
N MET A 318 4.47 22.25 1.76
CA MET A 318 4.90 21.34 0.69
C MET A 318 3.72 20.48 0.23
N ARG A 319 3.77 19.90 -0.98
CA ARG A 319 2.69 19.00 -1.46
C ARG A 319 2.55 17.77 -0.56
N SER A 320 3.65 17.33 0.01
CA SER A 320 3.76 16.28 1.03
C SER A 320 3.28 16.68 2.43
N GLY A 321 2.84 17.93 2.64
CA GLY A 321 2.23 18.41 3.89
C GLY A 321 3.19 19.09 4.87
N ALA A 322 4.51 19.02 4.65
CA ALA A 322 5.48 19.69 5.52
C ALA A 322 5.25 21.21 5.55
N ASN A 323 5.17 21.80 6.75
CA ASN A 323 4.92 23.23 6.93
C ASN A 323 6.09 24.07 6.42
N ARG A 324 5.78 25.12 5.66
CA ARG A 324 6.73 26.08 5.08
C ARG A 324 6.32 27.54 5.33
N THR A 325 5.35 27.77 6.21
CA THR A 325 4.78 29.11 6.48
C THR A 325 5.85 30.11 6.89
N SER A 326 6.68 29.79 7.89
CA SER A 326 7.72 30.71 8.37
C SER A 326 8.88 30.93 7.39
N ALA A 327 8.96 30.13 6.32
CA ALA A 327 10.02 30.22 5.33
C ALA A 327 9.64 31.05 4.10
N MET A 328 8.45 31.66 4.09
CA MET A 328 8.03 32.52 2.99
C MET A 328 8.76 33.86 3.01
N THR A 329 8.94 34.42 1.82
CA THR A 329 9.29 35.82 1.59
C THR A 329 8.03 36.59 1.25
N VAL A 330 7.88 37.80 1.80
CA VAL A 330 6.70 38.64 1.62
C VAL A 330 7.11 39.94 0.94
N LYS A 331 6.52 40.26 -0.19
CA LYS A 331 6.69 41.56 -0.86
C LYS A 331 5.44 42.39 -0.63
N ILE A 332 5.59 43.62 -0.16
CA ILE A 332 4.48 44.54 0.12
C ILE A 332 4.70 45.82 -0.68
N LYS A 333 3.68 46.24 -1.43
CA LYS A 333 3.61 47.54 -2.11
C LYS A 333 2.51 48.36 -1.43
N ALA A 334 2.92 49.42 -0.73
CA ALA A 334 2.01 50.31 -0.01
C ALA A 334 1.23 51.23 -0.99
N PRO A 335 0.10 51.80 -0.56
CA PRO A 335 -0.62 52.82 -1.34
C PRO A 335 0.32 53.97 -1.74
N GLY A 336 0.29 54.35 -3.01
CA GLY A 336 1.15 55.41 -3.57
C GLY A 336 2.63 55.02 -3.79
N ALA A 337 3.08 53.84 -3.36
CA ALA A 337 4.43 53.38 -3.67
C ALA A 337 4.54 52.96 -5.15
N SER A 338 5.70 53.17 -5.78
CA SER A 338 5.97 52.73 -7.15
C SER A 338 6.37 51.24 -7.21
N ALA A 339 7.11 50.75 -6.20
CA ALA A 339 7.69 49.41 -6.16
C ALA A 339 7.32 48.60 -4.91
N TYR A 340 7.59 47.30 -4.96
CA TYR A 340 7.47 46.39 -3.81
C TYR A 340 8.71 46.45 -2.92
N THR A 341 8.51 46.43 -1.60
CA THR A 341 9.57 46.18 -0.62
C THR A 341 9.51 44.72 -0.15
N THR A 342 10.66 44.07 0.00
CA THR A 342 10.75 42.66 0.39
C THR A 342 11.02 42.50 1.88
N TYR A 343 10.29 41.60 2.53
CA TYR A 343 10.35 41.30 3.95
C TYR A 343 10.51 39.79 4.18
N THR A 344 11.22 39.43 5.25
CA THR A 344 11.16 38.07 5.81
C THR A 344 9.80 37.83 6.45
N TYR A 345 9.41 36.56 6.67
CA TYR A 345 8.16 36.25 7.37
C TYR A 345 8.05 36.95 8.74
N ALA A 346 9.13 36.94 9.54
CA ALA A 346 9.15 37.59 10.85
C ALA A 346 8.93 39.11 10.74
N LYS A 347 9.61 39.78 9.80
CA LYS A 347 9.42 41.23 9.57
C LYS A 347 8.02 41.53 9.04
N ALA A 348 7.46 40.68 8.17
CA ALA A 348 6.09 40.83 7.69
C ALA A 348 5.04 40.59 8.79
N LYS A 349 5.33 39.71 9.76
CA LYS A 349 4.49 39.51 10.95
C LYS A 349 4.49 40.72 11.89
N ALA A 350 5.59 41.47 11.94
CA ALA A 350 5.67 42.73 12.68
C ALA A 350 5.25 43.97 11.87
N TYR A 351 4.95 43.82 10.57
CA TYR A 351 4.63 44.93 9.69
C TYR A 351 3.34 45.65 10.12
N LYS A 352 3.39 46.98 10.24
CA LYS A 352 2.25 47.85 10.59
C LYS A 352 1.71 48.56 9.35
N PHE A 353 0.39 48.51 9.14
CA PHE A 353 -0.29 49.17 8.04
C PHE A 353 -0.61 50.64 8.37
N SER A 354 0.35 51.54 8.16
CA SER A 354 0.24 52.94 8.63
C SER A 354 -0.54 53.90 7.71
N LYS A 355 -0.87 53.52 6.48
CA LYS A 355 -1.59 54.37 5.52
C LYS A 355 -2.91 53.71 5.12
N PRO A 356 -4.04 54.44 5.07
CA PRO A 356 -5.25 53.94 4.42
C PRO A 356 -5.02 53.67 2.93
N GLY A 357 -5.77 52.72 2.37
CA GLY A 357 -5.71 52.36 0.95
C GLY A 357 -5.43 50.88 0.72
N GLN A 358 -5.20 50.51 -0.55
CA GLN A 358 -4.96 49.13 -0.94
C GLN A 358 -3.46 48.79 -0.97
N TYR A 359 -3.07 47.79 -0.19
CA TYR A 359 -1.74 47.21 -0.22
C TYR A 359 -1.75 45.97 -1.12
N ALA A 360 -0.88 45.95 -2.12
CA ALA A 360 -0.62 44.73 -2.89
C ALA A 360 0.43 43.89 -2.16
N VAL A 361 0.09 42.65 -1.82
CA VAL A 361 0.97 41.74 -1.07
C VAL A 361 1.21 40.49 -1.89
N GLN A 362 2.49 40.14 -2.06
CA GLN A 362 2.93 38.95 -2.76
C GLN A 362 3.70 38.04 -1.81
N TYR A 363 3.14 36.86 -1.53
CA TYR A 363 3.83 35.80 -0.80
C TYR A 363 4.56 34.89 -1.77
N SER A 364 5.78 34.49 -1.43
CA SER A 364 6.53 33.49 -2.18
C SER A 364 7.22 32.49 -1.25
N VAL A 365 7.22 31.21 -1.62
CA VAL A 365 7.86 30.16 -0.83
C VAL A 365 8.49 29.11 -1.74
N LYS A 366 9.74 28.73 -1.44
CA LYS A 366 10.52 27.76 -2.21
C LYS A 366 10.34 26.33 -1.68
N ASN A 367 10.33 25.34 -2.57
CA ASN A 367 10.42 23.93 -2.20
C ASN A 367 11.76 23.64 -1.50
N THR A 368 11.75 22.85 -0.43
CA THR A 368 12.95 22.52 0.37
C THR A 368 14.01 21.75 -0.44
N ASN A 369 13.61 20.80 -1.26
CA ASN A 369 14.49 19.90 -2.00
C ASN A 369 14.92 20.49 -3.36
N LYS A 370 14.09 21.35 -3.95
CA LYS A 370 14.31 21.99 -5.25
C LYS A 370 13.97 23.48 -5.18
N PRO A 371 14.86 24.34 -4.66
CA PRO A 371 14.55 25.74 -4.37
C PRO A 371 14.07 26.58 -5.57
N TYR A 372 14.42 26.19 -6.79
CA TYR A 372 13.94 26.82 -8.02
C TYR A 372 12.45 26.56 -8.32
N ARG A 373 11.84 25.54 -7.68
CA ARG A 373 10.39 25.30 -7.73
C ARG A 373 9.72 26.08 -6.59
N ALA A 374 9.36 27.33 -6.86
CA ALA A 374 8.70 28.21 -5.91
C ALA A 374 7.21 28.38 -6.21
N ALA A 375 6.43 28.67 -5.18
CA ALA A 375 5.04 29.09 -5.30
C ALA A 375 4.93 30.57 -4.98
N THR A 376 3.99 31.25 -5.63
CA THR A 376 3.74 32.68 -5.45
C THR A 376 2.24 32.92 -5.41
N LYS A 377 1.77 33.73 -4.45
CA LYS A 377 0.37 34.13 -4.33
C LYS A 377 0.31 35.64 -4.08
N LYS A 378 -0.47 36.35 -4.90
CA LYS A 378 -0.76 37.77 -4.72
C LYS A 378 -2.14 37.92 -4.08
N ILE A 379 -2.27 38.84 -3.14
CA ILE A 379 -3.52 39.28 -2.53
C ILE A 379 -3.54 40.80 -2.41
N THR A 380 -4.72 41.34 -2.13
CA THR A 380 -4.89 42.73 -1.73
C THR A 380 -5.32 42.78 -0.26
N ILE A 381 -4.66 43.63 0.51
CA ILE A 381 -5.10 43.99 1.86
C ILE A 381 -5.61 45.43 1.81
N THR A 382 -6.90 45.62 2.09
CA THR A 382 -7.51 46.94 2.13
C THR A 382 -7.40 47.50 3.54
N VAL A 383 -6.81 48.67 3.67
CA VAL A 383 -6.65 49.35 4.96
C VAL A 383 -7.62 50.52 5.01
N THR A 384 -8.61 50.44 5.88
CA THR A 384 -9.58 51.52 6.09
C THR A 384 -9.08 52.51 7.12
N GLY A 385 -9.35 53.79 6.92
CA GLY A 385 -9.14 54.82 7.94
C GLY A 385 -9.99 54.59 9.20
N ASN A 386 -9.67 55.37 10.23
CA ASN A 386 -10.49 55.48 11.43
C ASN A 386 -11.66 56.42 11.14
N VAL A 387 -12.88 56.03 11.53
CA VAL A 387 -14.05 56.92 11.49
C VAL A 387 -14.04 57.84 12.71
N ASN A 388 -14.83 58.93 12.68
CA ASN A 388 -15.03 59.79 13.86
C ASN A 388 -15.56 58.97 15.03
N ALA A 389 -15.10 59.30 16.24
CA ALA A 389 -15.67 58.73 17.46
C ALA A 389 -17.14 59.16 17.61
N GLN A 390 -17.94 58.35 18.29
CA GLN A 390 -19.37 58.64 18.51
C GLN A 390 -19.61 58.78 20.01
N ILE A 391 -20.19 59.92 20.43
CA ILE A 391 -20.61 60.16 21.81
C ILE A 391 -22.05 59.67 21.96
N ASN A 392 -22.23 58.58 22.70
CA ASN A 392 -23.51 57.99 23.05
C ASN A 392 -23.90 58.42 24.46
N THR A 393 -25.20 58.56 24.69
CA THR A 393 -25.77 59.02 25.96
C THR A 393 -26.93 58.13 26.34
N SER A 394 -26.99 57.66 27.59
CA SER A 394 -28.12 56.87 28.10
C SER A 394 -29.35 57.73 28.43
N ALA A 395 -29.17 59.05 28.54
CA ALA A 395 -30.23 60.03 28.73
C ALA A 395 -29.96 61.27 27.87
N GLU A 396 -31.02 61.89 27.32
CA GLU A 396 -30.91 63.15 26.57
C GLU A 396 -30.85 64.38 27.49
N THR A 397 -31.42 64.25 28.70
CA THR A 397 -31.41 65.24 29.76
C THR A 397 -30.90 64.61 31.05
N VAL A 398 -29.99 65.29 31.75
CA VAL A 398 -29.43 64.86 33.04
C VAL A 398 -30.07 65.71 34.14
N THR A 399 -30.83 65.06 35.01
CA THR A 399 -31.46 65.71 36.17
C THR A 399 -30.54 65.61 37.39
N VAL A 400 -30.33 66.73 38.08
CA VAL A 400 -29.48 66.83 39.28
C VAL A 400 -30.23 67.54 40.42
N PRO A 401 -29.95 67.25 41.70
CA PRO A 401 -30.58 67.95 42.83
C PRO A 401 -30.37 69.47 42.81
N ALA A 402 -31.34 70.23 43.35
CA ALA A 402 -31.39 71.69 43.32
C ALA A 402 -30.11 72.41 43.82
N ALA A 403 -29.38 71.81 44.78
CA ALA A 403 -28.16 72.36 45.38
C ALA A 403 -26.85 71.71 44.85
N SER A 404 -26.89 71.12 43.65
CA SER A 404 -25.72 70.43 43.08
C SER A 404 -24.59 71.40 42.72
N THR A 405 -23.37 71.05 43.09
CA THR A 405 -22.17 71.77 42.66
C THR A 405 -21.84 71.51 41.20
N ASP A 406 -21.09 72.41 40.55
CA ASP A 406 -20.61 72.22 39.16
C ASP A 406 -19.92 70.85 38.98
N GLN A 407 -19.17 70.38 39.97
CA GLN A 407 -18.50 69.08 39.93
C GLN A 407 -19.50 67.91 39.97
N ALA A 408 -20.54 67.99 40.81
CA ALA A 408 -21.60 66.97 40.85
C ALA A 408 -22.36 66.90 39.52
N VAL A 409 -22.58 68.04 38.85
CA VAL A 409 -23.19 68.08 37.50
C VAL A 409 -22.28 67.41 36.47
N ILE A 410 -20.97 67.70 36.49
CA ILE A 410 -20.00 67.05 35.59
C ILE A 410 -19.99 65.53 35.78
N ASP A 411 -20.01 65.04 37.02
CA ASP A 411 -19.97 63.61 37.31
C ASP A 411 -21.26 62.90 36.88
N ALA A 412 -22.42 63.54 37.08
CA ALA A 412 -23.71 63.04 36.57
C ALA A 412 -23.73 62.97 35.03
N VAL A 413 -23.21 63.98 34.35
CA VAL A 413 -23.06 63.99 32.88
C VAL A 413 -22.10 62.89 32.41
N ARG A 414 -20.98 62.66 33.11
CA ARG A 414 -20.03 61.59 32.77
C ARG A 414 -20.64 60.20 32.94
N ALA A 415 -21.51 60.01 33.93
CA ALA A 415 -22.16 58.73 34.21
C ALA A 415 -23.07 58.26 33.07
N VAL A 416 -23.70 59.19 32.34
CA VAL A 416 -24.60 58.86 31.23
C VAL A 416 -23.88 58.77 29.87
N VAL A 417 -22.59 59.10 29.79
CA VAL A 417 -21.83 59.15 28.54
C VAL A 417 -21.01 57.89 28.31
N THR A 418 -21.08 57.37 27.08
CA THR A 418 -20.13 56.37 26.56
C THR A 418 -19.67 56.75 25.16
N ILE A 419 -18.40 56.54 24.85
CA ILE A 419 -17.83 56.88 23.55
C ILE A 419 -17.46 55.59 22.82
N ASN A 420 -17.92 55.45 21.57
CA ASN A 420 -17.42 54.42 20.66
C ASN A 420 -16.39 55.03 19.71
N ASP A 421 -15.13 54.66 19.87
CA ASP A 421 -14.05 55.06 19.00
C ASP A 421 -13.50 53.86 18.23
N ASN A 422 -14.04 53.64 17.03
CA ASN A 422 -13.65 52.56 16.13
C ASN A 422 -13.73 51.16 16.78
N GLY A 423 -14.76 50.92 17.59
CA GLY A 423 -14.99 49.65 18.30
C GLY A 423 -14.35 49.58 19.68
N THR A 424 -13.63 50.62 20.12
CA THR A 424 -13.18 50.77 21.51
C THR A 424 -14.20 51.59 22.28
N VAL A 425 -14.70 51.06 23.41
CA VAL A 425 -15.59 51.81 24.30
C VAL A 425 -14.76 52.57 25.32
N VAL A 426 -14.97 53.88 25.42
CA VAL A 426 -14.36 54.76 26.42
C VAL A 426 -15.48 55.28 27.32
N ALA A 427 -15.36 55.06 28.63
CA ALA A 427 -16.33 55.55 29.62
C ALA A 427 -16.28 57.08 29.70
N GLY A 428 -17.41 57.74 29.95
CA GLY A 428 -17.49 59.19 30.15
C GLY A 428 -16.64 59.70 31.31
N THR A 429 -16.36 58.84 32.31
CA THR A 429 -15.47 59.13 33.44
C THR A 429 -13.98 59.12 33.09
N ASN A 430 -13.61 58.70 31.87
CA ASN A 430 -12.22 58.69 31.44
C ASN A 430 -11.67 60.12 31.33
N THR A 431 -10.43 60.33 31.78
CA THR A 431 -9.77 61.64 31.78
C THR A 431 -9.57 62.26 30.40
N THR A 432 -9.65 61.46 29.34
CA THR A 432 -9.62 61.94 27.94
C THR A 432 -10.94 62.55 27.48
N VAL A 433 -12.02 62.42 28.26
CA VAL A 433 -13.33 63.01 27.99
C VAL A 433 -13.43 64.35 28.71
N THR A 434 -13.61 65.41 27.92
CA THR A 434 -13.75 66.77 28.43
C THR A 434 -15.23 67.08 28.59
N VAL A 435 -15.62 67.63 29.74
CA VAL A 435 -16.99 68.11 29.99
C VAL A 435 -16.89 69.57 30.39
N VAL A 436 -17.53 70.44 29.62
CA VAL A 436 -17.57 71.89 29.86
C VAL A 436 -19.02 72.30 30.09
N LEU A 437 -19.32 72.85 31.28
CA LEU A 437 -20.65 73.33 31.61
C LEU A 437 -21.01 74.57 30.79
N VAL A 438 -22.26 74.65 30.38
CA VAL A 438 -22.85 75.78 29.67
C VAL A 438 -23.81 76.46 30.65
N LYS A 439 -23.54 77.74 30.95
CA LYS A 439 -24.35 78.55 31.86
C LYS A 439 -25.14 79.60 31.09
N ASP A 440 -26.34 79.91 31.55
CA ASP A 440 -27.15 81.02 31.03
C ASP A 440 -26.64 82.38 31.55
N GLN A 441 -27.33 83.46 31.17
CA GLN A 441 -26.97 84.84 31.58
C GLN A 441 -27.09 85.06 33.09
N ALA A 442 -27.86 84.23 33.80
CA ALA A 442 -28.00 84.27 35.26
C ALA A 442 -26.94 83.39 35.97
N GLY A 443 -26.06 82.71 35.22
CA GLY A 443 -25.03 81.83 35.77
C GLY A 443 -25.52 80.41 36.08
N THR A 444 -26.75 80.06 35.70
CA THR A 444 -27.34 78.73 35.93
C THR A 444 -26.90 77.76 34.84
N VAL A 445 -26.46 76.55 35.22
CA VAL A 445 -26.08 75.52 34.26
C VAL A 445 -27.31 75.01 33.51
N THR A 446 -27.30 75.10 32.18
CA THR A 446 -28.41 74.67 31.31
C THR A 446 -28.04 73.46 30.44
N ALA A 447 -26.75 73.25 30.21
CA ALA A 447 -26.23 72.11 29.44
C ALA A 447 -24.77 71.81 29.78
N ALA A 448 -24.25 70.72 29.25
CA ALA A 448 -22.83 70.38 29.28
C ALA A 448 -22.36 69.95 27.88
N ASN A 449 -21.29 70.56 27.38
CA ASN A 449 -20.62 70.15 26.16
C ASN A 449 -19.61 69.05 26.50
N VAL A 450 -19.87 67.85 25.99
CA VAL A 450 -18.96 66.71 26.12
C VAL A 450 -18.14 66.58 24.86
N SER A 451 -16.81 66.59 24.98
CA SER A 451 -15.87 66.52 23.87
C SER A 451 -14.88 65.38 24.05
N TYR A 452 -14.54 64.72 22.94
CA TYR A 452 -13.54 63.65 22.91
C TYR A 452 -12.75 63.67 21.59
N LYS A 453 -11.42 63.58 21.68
CA LYS A 453 -10.54 63.49 20.52
C LYS A 453 -10.35 62.03 20.11
N GLY A 454 -10.98 61.64 19.00
CA GLY A 454 -10.94 60.28 18.48
C GLY A 454 -9.55 59.85 17.99
N LYS A 455 -9.36 58.54 17.83
CA LYS A 455 -8.16 57.91 17.24
C LYS A 455 -7.86 58.35 15.81
N ASN A 456 -8.80 59.02 15.15
CA ASN A 456 -8.59 59.66 13.85
C ASN A 456 -8.07 61.12 13.97
N GLY A 457 -7.87 61.62 15.19
CA GLY A 457 -7.41 62.98 15.48
C GLY A 457 -8.51 64.03 15.53
N VAL A 458 -9.76 63.67 15.17
CA VAL A 458 -10.90 64.58 15.14
C VAL A 458 -11.57 64.63 16.51
N THR A 459 -11.80 65.83 17.03
CA THR A 459 -12.61 66.05 18.23
C THR A 459 -14.08 66.03 17.86
N VAL A 460 -14.86 65.18 18.51
CA VAL A 460 -16.32 65.19 18.45
C VAL A 460 -16.87 65.83 19.70
N THR A 461 -17.94 66.59 19.56
CA THR A 461 -18.62 67.28 20.67
C THR A 461 -20.11 66.99 20.62
N LYS A 462 -20.71 66.73 21.77
CA LYS A 462 -22.16 66.56 21.95
C LYS A 462 -22.61 67.37 23.16
N GLN A 463 -23.64 68.17 23.00
CA GLN A 463 -24.26 68.90 24.10
C GLN A 463 -25.33 68.03 24.76
N ILE A 464 -25.35 67.99 26.09
CA ILE A 464 -26.33 67.28 26.92
C ILE A 464 -27.07 68.32 27.76
N LYS A 465 -28.40 68.26 27.79
CA LYS A 465 -29.21 69.18 28.60
C LYS A 465 -29.09 68.82 30.08
N VAL A 466 -29.04 69.83 30.94
CA VAL A 466 -29.01 69.66 32.41
C VAL A 466 -30.25 70.32 33.00
N GLN A 467 -30.92 69.62 33.92
CA GLN A 467 -32.07 70.15 34.66
C GLN A 467 -31.85 69.97 36.15
N PHE A 468 -32.25 70.97 36.94
CA PHE A 468 -32.22 70.89 38.39
C PHE A 468 -33.61 70.48 38.91
N GLU A 469 -33.66 69.60 39.90
CA GLU A 469 -34.88 69.27 40.62
C GLU A 469 -35.46 70.52 41.28
N GLN A 470 -36.79 70.65 41.30
CA GLN A 470 -37.42 71.75 42.02
C GLN A 470 -37.27 71.52 43.53
N ALA A 471 -36.86 72.56 44.26
CA ALA A 471 -36.76 72.50 45.71
C ALA A 471 -38.14 72.25 46.31
N THR A 472 -38.33 71.10 46.94
CA THR A 472 -39.50 70.81 47.76
C THR A 472 -39.42 71.65 49.03
N THR A 473 -40.28 72.66 49.13
CA THR A 473 -40.51 73.42 50.36
C THR A 473 -41.29 72.50 51.32
N GLY A 474 -40.59 71.91 52.29
CA GLY A 474 -41.20 71.16 53.37
C GLY A 474 -41.80 72.10 54.41
N THR A 475 -43.12 72.10 54.55
CA THR A 475 -43.83 72.66 55.71
C THR A 475 -43.76 71.66 56.86
N THR A 476 -43.16 72.09 57.97
CA THR A 476 -43.24 71.43 59.27
C THR A 476 -44.65 71.57 59.85
N GLU A 477 -45.27 70.45 60.24
CA GLU A 477 -46.31 70.46 61.28
C GLU A 477 -46.15 69.24 62.19
N GLN A 478 -45.98 69.52 63.48
CA GLN A 478 -46.02 68.57 64.59
C GLN A 478 -47.48 68.22 64.90
N GLN A 479 -47.79 66.93 65.11
CA GLN A 479 -48.71 66.53 66.19
C GLN A 479 -48.50 65.07 66.64
N THR A 480 -47.78 64.98 67.75
CA THR A 480 -47.91 64.12 68.95
C THR A 480 -48.87 62.90 69.01
N THR A 481 -48.27 61.77 69.42
CA THR A 481 -48.68 60.72 70.41
C THR A 481 -49.95 59.89 70.16
N SER A 482 -49.94 58.56 70.26
CA SER A 482 -49.61 57.77 71.47
C SER A 482 -49.52 56.25 71.19
N THR A 483 -48.79 55.57 72.09
CA THR A 483 -48.74 54.14 72.49
C THR A 483 -49.91 53.23 72.05
N GLU A 484 -49.77 51.93 71.78
CA GLU A 484 -49.32 50.87 72.71
C GLU A 484 -49.28 49.48 72.03
N SER A 485 -48.40 48.57 72.51
CA SER A 485 -48.58 47.10 72.68
C SER A 485 -49.06 46.21 71.50
N THR A 486 -48.38 45.14 71.04
CA THR A 486 -48.16 43.82 71.69
C THR A 486 -47.24 43.01 70.73
N ALA A 487 -46.06 42.56 71.15
CA ALA A 487 -45.73 41.19 71.61
C ALA A 487 -46.10 39.99 70.69
N GLN A 488 -45.04 39.20 70.43
CA GLN A 488 -44.99 37.73 70.27
C GLN A 488 -45.53 37.07 68.98
N LEU A 489 -44.99 35.96 68.48
CA LEU A 489 -44.08 34.94 69.03
C LEU A 489 -43.38 34.18 67.87
N GLN A 490 -42.29 33.52 68.24
CA GLN A 490 -41.45 32.59 67.47
C GLN A 490 -42.22 31.46 66.76
N GLN A 491 -41.74 31.06 65.58
CA GLN A 491 -40.91 29.86 65.41
C GLN A 491 -40.05 29.95 64.15
#